data_AF-A0A6M1ZET3-F1
#
_entry.id   AF-A0A6M1ZET3-F1
#
_cell.length_a   1.000
_cell.length_b   1.000
_cell.length_c   1.000
_cell.angle_alpha   90.00
_cell.angle_beta   90.00
_cell.angle_gamma   90.00
#
_symmetry.space_group_name_H-M   'P 1'
#
loop_
_entity.id
_entity.type
_entity.pdbx_description
1 polymer ?
#
loop_
_entity_poly.entity_id
_entity_poly.type
_entity_poly.pdbx_seq_one_letter_code
_entity_poly.pdbx_strand_id
1 'polypeptide(L)'
;MNGKASAIFVIVFWPTIIITFWLCTLIKKKKQLGKSWSGIAKIKVKDKDLNCHTCGNDTFSKREALLNTTWVLFFQFGYFNRSGACYVCSNCSHIHWFVESKNHQIEFDKTKE
;
A
#
# COMPACT_ATOMS: atom_id res chain seq x y z
N MET A 1 43.43 -29.68 19.50
CA MET A 1 42.06 -29.45 18.97
C MET A 1 41.78 -27.94 19.03
N ASN A 2 40.79 -27.40 18.30
CA ASN A 2 40.21 -26.04 18.48
C ASN A 2 40.43 -24.98 17.36
N GLY A 3 40.92 -25.35 16.17
CA GLY A 3 40.97 -24.41 15.02
C GLY A 3 39.78 -24.49 14.06
N LYS A 4 39.20 -25.69 13.89
CA LYS A 4 38.17 -25.95 12.87
C LYS A 4 36.76 -25.53 13.30
N ALA A 5 36.46 -25.57 14.60
CA ALA A 5 35.15 -25.18 15.13
C ALA A 5 34.86 -23.69 14.94
N SER A 6 35.90 -22.84 15.00
CA SER A 6 35.76 -21.38 14.83
C SER A 6 35.45 -20.99 13.37
N ALA A 7 36.02 -21.70 12.39
CA ALA A 7 35.79 -21.41 10.97
C ALA A 7 34.39 -21.84 10.51
N ILE A 8 33.89 -22.96 11.03
CA ILE A 8 32.54 -23.47 10.72
C ILE A 8 31.46 -22.49 11.23
N PHE A 9 31.68 -21.87 12.39
CA PHE A 9 30.75 -20.88 12.94
C PHE A 9 30.64 -19.64 12.04
N VAL A 10 31.75 -19.14 11.47
CA VAL A 10 31.71 -17.96 10.59
C VAL A 10 31.03 -18.26 9.24
N ILE A 11 31.24 -19.46 8.69
CA ILE A 11 30.75 -19.81 7.35
C ILE A 11 29.27 -20.20 7.35
N VAL A 12 28.72 -20.70 8.46
CA VAL A 12 27.31 -21.15 8.51
C VAL A 12 26.41 -20.16 9.26
N PHE A 13 26.94 -19.50 10.29
CA PHE A 13 26.12 -18.66 11.18
C PHE A 13 25.88 -17.25 10.61
N TRP A 14 26.86 -16.67 9.89
CA TRP A 14 26.68 -15.37 9.27
C TRP A 14 25.76 -15.37 8.04
N PRO A 15 25.86 -16.32 7.09
CA PRO A 15 24.92 -16.35 5.97
C PRO A 15 23.49 -16.63 6.42
N THR A 16 23.27 -17.44 7.47
CA THR A 16 21.92 -17.67 8.01
C THR A 16 21.34 -16.43 8.70
N ILE A 17 22.14 -15.67 9.43
CA ILE A 17 21.75 -14.34 9.98
C ILE A 17 21.45 -13.34 8.86
N ILE A 18 22.28 -13.30 7.81
CA ILE A 18 22.08 -12.40 6.67
C ILE A 18 20.82 -12.77 5.89
N ILE A 19 20.57 -14.06 5.64
CA ILE A 19 19.38 -14.56 4.94
C ILE A 19 18.11 -14.29 5.75
N THR A 20 18.12 -14.51 7.07
CA THR A 20 16.98 -14.21 7.93
C THR A 20 16.71 -12.71 8.02
N PHE A 21 17.75 -11.88 8.11
CA PHE A 21 17.63 -10.42 8.03
C PHE A 21 17.03 -9.98 6.67
N TRP A 22 17.51 -10.53 5.56
CA TRP A 22 16.97 -10.27 4.22
C TRP A 22 15.49 -10.67 4.11
N LEU A 23 15.12 -11.86 4.57
CA LEU A 23 13.73 -12.33 4.62
C LEU A 23 12.83 -11.38 5.44
N CYS A 24 13.29 -10.93 6.61
CA CYS A 24 12.54 -9.98 7.44
C CYS A 24 12.35 -8.61 6.76
N THR A 25 13.34 -8.12 6.00
CA THR A 25 13.21 -6.84 5.26
C THR A 25 12.21 -6.93 4.10
N LEU A 26 12.13 -8.08 3.42
CA LEU A 26 11.17 -8.29 2.33
C LEU A 26 9.71 -8.36 2.83
N ILE A 27 9.48 -8.92 4.03
CA ILE A 27 8.15 -9.00 4.63
C ILE A 27 7.59 -7.60 4.96
N LYS A 28 8.43 -6.65 5.41
CA LYS A 28 7.99 -5.28 5.73
C LYS A 28 7.52 -4.48 4.52
N LYS A 29 8.07 -4.76 3.32
CA LYS A 29 7.77 -4.00 2.09
C LYS A 29 6.32 -4.19 1.62
N LYS A 30 5.71 -5.36 1.85
CA LYS A 30 4.32 -5.66 1.44
C LYS A 30 3.26 -4.90 2.24
N LYS A 31 3.57 -4.42 3.45
CA LYS A 31 2.60 -3.76 4.35
C LYS A 31 2.27 -2.31 3.96
N GLN A 32 3.00 -1.75 2.99
CA GLN A 32 2.87 -0.37 2.49
C GLN A 32 1.69 -0.20 1.51
N LEU A 33 1.12 -1.29 1.01
CA LEU A 33 -0.02 -1.26 0.12
C LEU A 33 -1.27 -1.45 0.98
N GLY A 34 -2.06 -0.40 1.15
CA GLY A 34 -3.41 -0.54 1.73
C GLY A 34 -4.21 -1.60 0.95
N LYS A 35 -5.24 -2.18 1.59
CA LYS A 35 -6.08 -3.17 0.91
C LYS A 35 -6.86 -2.48 -0.22
N SER A 36 -6.58 -2.87 -1.47
CA SER A 36 -7.46 -2.57 -2.61
C SER A 36 -8.70 -3.46 -2.53
N TRP A 37 -9.86 -2.93 -2.90
CA TRP A 37 -11.13 -3.66 -2.85
C TRP A 37 -11.59 -3.92 -4.27
N SER A 38 -12.02 -5.15 -4.55
CA SER A 38 -12.62 -5.52 -5.82
C SER A 38 -14.13 -5.35 -5.67
N GLY A 39 -14.67 -4.20 -6.09
CA GLY A 39 -16.10 -3.90 -5.98
C GLY A 39 -16.42 -2.42 -6.23
N ILE A 40 -17.70 -2.14 -6.47
CA ILE A 40 -18.24 -0.79 -6.61
C ILE A 40 -19.00 -0.45 -5.33
N ALA A 41 -18.72 0.72 -4.77
CA ALA A 41 -19.32 1.17 -3.53
C ALA A 41 -19.58 2.67 -3.53
N LYS A 42 -20.56 3.11 -2.75
CA LYS A 42 -20.71 4.52 -2.38
C LYS A 42 -19.72 4.84 -1.28
N ILE A 43 -19.11 6.01 -1.39
CA ILE A 43 -18.02 6.42 -0.51
C ILE A 43 -18.43 7.69 0.21
N LYS A 44 -18.29 7.69 1.54
CA LYS A 44 -18.48 8.90 2.35
C LYS A 44 -17.13 9.35 2.90
N VAL A 45 -16.76 10.59 2.58
CA VAL A 45 -15.52 11.22 3.03
C VAL A 45 -15.89 12.19 4.15
N LYS A 46 -15.45 11.87 5.37
CA LYS A 46 -15.99 12.48 6.60
C LYS A 46 -17.51 12.24 6.66
N ASP A 47 -18.32 13.28 6.58
CA ASP A 47 -19.78 13.22 6.66
C ASP A 47 -20.47 13.59 5.33
N LYS A 48 -19.71 13.62 4.23
CA LYS A 48 -20.22 13.98 2.90
C LYS A 48 -20.08 12.83 1.92
N ASP A 49 -21.14 12.57 1.17
CA ASP A 49 -21.11 11.60 0.08
C ASP A 49 -20.20 12.13 -1.03
N LEU A 50 -19.30 11.25 -1.48
CA LEU A 50 -18.42 11.55 -2.59
C LEU A 50 -19.24 11.45 -3.88
N ASN A 51 -19.34 12.56 -4.61
CA ASN A 51 -19.89 12.57 -5.97
C ASN A 51 -18.79 12.91 -6.97
N CYS A 52 -18.85 12.28 -8.14
CA CYS A 52 -17.88 12.52 -9.19
C CYS A 52 -18.02 13.96 -9.70
N HIS A 53 -16.96 14.76 -9.64
CA HIS A 53 -17.00 16.15 -10.10
C HIS A 53 -17.19 16.26 -11.62
N THR A 54 -16.82 15.22 -12.37
CA THR A 54 -16.92 15.18 -13.83
C THR A 54 -18.31 14.80 -14.33
N CYS A 55 -18.98 13.81 -13.70
CA CYS A 55 -20.26 13.28 -14.21
C CYS A 55 -21.38 13.13 -13.17
N GLY A 56 -21.15 13.49 -11.90
CA GLY A 56 -22.15 13.42 -10.84
C GLY A 56 -22.44 12.03 -10.26
N ASN A 57 -21.81 10.97 -10.78
CA ASN A 57 -22.00 9.60 -10.28
C ASN A 57 -21.53 9.43 -8.81
N ASP A 58 -22.18 8.55 -8.05
CA ASP A 58 -21.98 8.34 -6.61
C ASP A 58 -21.29 6.99 -6.27
N THR A 59 -20.91 6.23 -7.30
CA THR A 59 -20.33 4.89 -7.17
C THR A 59 -18.88 4.83 -7.65
N PHE A 60 -18.03 4.16 -6.86
CA PHE A 60 -16.58 4.15 -7.07
C PHE A 60 -15.96 2.80 -6.77
N SER A 61 -14.84 2.51 -7.43
CA SER A 61 -13.92 1.44 -7.07
C SER A 61 -12.68 2.02 -6.37
N LYS A 62 -12.20 1.36 -5.32
CA LYS A 62 -11.03 1.84 -4.56
C LYS A 62 -9.73 1.18 -5.03
N ARG A 63 -8.75 2.01 -5.38
CA ARG A 63 -7.37 1.62 -5.65
C ARG A 63 -6.43 2.32 -4.68
N GLU A 64 -5.32 1.69 -4.34
CA GLU A 64 -4.23 2.36 -3.63
C GLU A 64 -3.17 2.71 -4.66
N ALA A 65 -2.69 3.95 -4.62
CA ALA A 65 -1.59 4.41 -5.45
C ALA A 65 -0.43 4.80 -4.54
N LEU A 66 0.77 4.36 -4.91
CA LEU A 66 2.00 4.85 -4.29
C LEU A 66 2.20 6.29 -4.77
N LEU A 67 2.24 7.25 -3.83
CA LEU A 67 2.51 8.66 -4.11
C LEU A 67 4.02 8.94 -4.09
N ASN A 68 4.82 7.99 -4.56
CA ASN A 68 6.26 8.05 -4.46
C ASN A 68 6.84 9.20 -5.30
N THR A 69 7.66 10.04 -4.66
CA THR A 69 8.73 10.76 -5.34
C THR A 69 9.82 9.77 -5.73
N THR A 70 9.96 9.49 -7.02
CA THR A 70 10.98 8.61 -7.64
C THR A 70 12.44 8.92 -7.21
N TRP A 71 12.70 10.07 -6.58
CA TRP A 71 14.03 10.56 -6.18
C TRP A 71 14.50 10.23 -4.74
N VAL A 72 13.78 9.40 -3.98
CA VAL A 72 14.20 8.93 -2.63
C VAL A 72 15.40 7.94 -2.68
N LEU A 73 15.94 7.64 -3.86
CA LEU A 73 17.11 6.78 -4.03
C LEU A 73 18.44 7.42 -3.60
N PHE A 74 18.52 8.75 -3.44
CA PHE A 74 19.82 9.39 -3.18
C PHE A 74 20.06 9.87 -1.75
N PHE A 75 19.11 10.47 -1.03
CA PHE A 75 19.39 10.90 0.34
C PHE A 75 18.14 10.89 1.23
N GLN A 76 18.28 10.15 2.34
CA GLN A 76 17.67 10.38 3.65
C GLN A 76 16.23 9.87 3.93
N PHE A 77 16.19 8.88 4.83
CA PHE A 77 15.07 8.44 5.69
C PHE A 77 13.84 7.84 5.00
N GLY A 78 13.80 6.50 4.95
CA GLY A 78 12.68 5.68 4.46
C GLY A 78 11.39 5.71 5.29
N TYR A 79 11.00 6.88 5.83
CA TYR A 79 9.77 7.10 6.60
C TYR A 79 8.68 7.87 5.81
N PHE A 80 8.90 8.12 4.52
CA PHE A 80 8.00 8.96 3.69
C PHE A 80 7.23 8.23 2.58
N ASN A 81 7.09 6.90 2.65
CA ASN A 81 6.13 6.21 1.78
C ASN A 81 4.70 6.46 2.29
N ARG A 82 4.08 7.55 1.84
CA ARG A 82 2.64 7.76 2.01
C ARG A 82 1.93 7.05 0.85
N SER A 83 1.05 6.09 1.16
CA SER A 83 0.12 5.54 0.18
C SER A 83 -1.10 6.46 0.10
N GLY A 84 -1.53 6.78 -1.12
CA GLY A 84 -2.74 7.55 -1.37
C GLY A 84 -3.91 6.64 -1.69
N ALA A 85 -5.07 6.93 -1.11
CA ALA A 85 -6.31 6.30 -1.52
C ALA A 85 -6.84 6.96 -2.80
N CYS A 86 -7.20 6.15 -3.78
CA CYS A 86 -7.76 6.59 -5.06
C CYS A 86 -9.14 5.98 -5.25
N TYR A 87 -10.14 6.81 -5.53
CA TYR A 87 -11.48 6.34 -5.89
C TYR A 87 -11.73 6.62 -7.36
N VAL A 88 -11.91 5.55 -8.13
CA VAL A 88 -12.16 5.61 -9.57
C VAL A 88 -13.66 5.51 -9.80
N CYS A 89 -14.25 6.54 -10.41
CA CYS A 89 -15.66 6.58 -10.74
C CYS A 89 -16.03 5.43 -11.67
N SER A 90 -17.08 4.66 -11.35
CA SER A 90 -17.52 3.53 -12.18
C SER A 90 -18.17 3.95 -13.50
N ASN A 91 -18.65 5.20 -13.60
CA ASN A 91 -19.29 5.73 -14.81
C ASN A 91 -18.28 6.35 -15.82
N CYS A 92 -17.51 7.36 -15.41
CA CYS A 92 -16.63 8.11 -16.31
C CYS A 92 -15.12 7.84 -16.13
N SER A 93 -14.74 6.92 -15.24
CA SER A 93 -13.33 6.60 -14.91
C SER A 93 -12.49 7.75 -14.33
N HIS A 94 -13.10 8.88 -13.97
CA HIS A 94 -12.39 9.97 -13.27
C HIS A 94 -11.85 9.49 -11.91
N ILE A 95 -10.62 9.89 -11.58
CA ILE A 95 -9.91 9.46 -10.37
C ILE A 95 -9.91 10.57 -9.33
N HIS A 96 -10.47 10.28 -8.16
CA HIS A 96 -10.40 11.15 -6.98
C HIS A 96 -9.24 10.72 -6.08
N TRP A 97 -8.28 11.64 -5.89
CA TRP A 97 -7.04 11.39 -5.14
C TRP A 97 -7.13 11.88 -3.70
N PHE A 98 -6.71 11.04 -2.76
CA PHE A 98 -6.61 11.36 -1.34
C PHE A 98 -5.20 11.03 -0.84
N VAL A 99 -4.51 12.04 -0.30
CA VAL A 99 -3.08 11.99 0.10
C VAL A 99 -2.81 11.04 1.29
N GLU A 100 -3.87 10.56 1.95
CA GLU A 100 -3.77 9.62 3.06
C GLU A 100 -4.83 8.53 2.93
N SER A 101 -4.42 7.28 3.10
CA SER A 101 -5.29 6.12 3.17
C SER A 101 -6.03 6.07 4.52
N LYS A 102 -6.91 7.06 4.75
CA LYS A 102 -7.88 6.97 5.84
C LYS A 102 -8.96 5.95 5.50
N ASN A 103 -9.49 5.29 6.53
CA ASN A 103 -10.71 4.50 6.39
C ASN A 103 -11.89 5.47 6.18
N HIS A 104 -12.16 5.82 4.93
CA HIS A 104 -13.43 6.42 4.54
C HIS A 104 -14.55 5.40 4.74
N GLN A 105 -15.76 5.85 5.04
CA GLN A 105 -16.89 4.95 5.19
C GLN A 105 -17.29 4.45 3.80
N ILE A 106 -17.48 3.14 3.68
CA ILE A 106 -17.73 2.46 2.42
C ILE A 106 -19.07 1.74 2.58
N GLU A 107 -20.00 2.04 1.69
CA GLU A 107 -21.26 1.33 1.57
C GLU A 107 -21.24 0.57 0.25
N PHE A 108 -21.09 -0.76 0.32
CA PHE A 108 -21.03 -1.60 -0.86
C PHE A 108 -22.39 -1.70 -1.54
N ASP A 109 -22.40 -1.46 -2.84
CA ASP A 109 -23.60 -1.67 -3.65
C ASP A 109 -23.73 -3.15 -4.00
N LYS A 110 -24.63 -3.86 -3.32
CA LYS A 110 -24.88 -5.29 -3.52
C LYS A 110 -25.62 -5.60 -4.83
N THR A 111 -26.05 -4.58 -5.58
CA THR A 111 -26.83 -4.80 -6.83
C THR A 111 -25.98 -4.97 -8.09
N LYS A 112 -24.64 -4.96 -7.98
CA LYS A 112 -23.71 -5.03 -9.12
C LYS A 112 -22.60 -6.10 -9.00
N GLU A 113 -22.82 -7.17 -8.22
CA GLU A 113 -21.94 -8.36 -8.21
C GLU A 113 -22.31 -9.35 -9.32
#